data_AF-A0A2K3CU80-F1
#
_entry.id   AF-A0A2K3CU80-F1
#
_cell.length_a   1.000
_cell.length_b   1.000
_cell.length_c   1.000
_cell.angle_alpha   90.00
_cell.angle_beta   90.00
_cell.angle_gamma   90.00
#
_symmetry.space_group_name_H-M   'P 1'
#
loop_
_entity.id
_entity.type
_entity.pdbx_description
1 polymer ?
#
loop_
_entity_poly.entity_id
_entity_poly.type
_entity_poly.pdbx_seq_one_letter_code
_entity_poly.pdbx_strand_id
1 'polypeptide(L)'
;MPLLSLLAGRHPACAHARNARYTARSPFNRLYRCGVVASVAESSSAAPVSESLSPDVVATEEQRADRTADASSSAAAPDAPRPGFHPKAPRVPPVLIKPGGPICDMELLKNGVILVDKPLGWTSFDVCGKIRNMIRFLEVKKVGHAGTLDPNASGLLIVCTGKGTKFCDDFQAQDKEYSGTLRLGEFTPSYDAESEVTERSAWEHITDEELQAAAAKYVGNIMQVPPMFSAIKVGGMKMYQLAREGQALELPPRPVTISSLRVWRDDANRQDVHFYVHCSKGTYIRSLAHDLGRALGSHAHLVALRREASGDYRVSDAWQMSDLVAEINGRREAHRAAVEAAAAAAAEAAAKAAAETAAETVTEAVAEAEAEAEAGTSAGVEGAVEGRKEVAAQEA
;
A
#
# COMPACT_ATOMS: atom_id res chain seq x y z
N MET A 1 -50.58 19.27 -43.80
CA MET A 1 -50.98 20.03 -45.01
C MET A 1 -51.15 21.50 -44.59
N PRO A 2 -50.59 22.46 -45.33
CA PRO A 2 -49.31 23.15 -45.01
C PRO A 2 -49.53 24.70 -44.86
N LEU A 3 -48.58 25.59 -44.54
CA LEU A 3 -47.27 25.97 -45.11
C LEU A 3 -46.51 26.83 -44.06
N LEU A 4 -45.19 26.71 -43.81
CA LEU A 4 -43.97 26.98 -44.63
C LEU A 4 -43.45 28.44 -44.55
N SER A 5 -42.23 28.62 -44.04
CA SER A 5 -41.11 29.46 -44.57
C SER A 5 -40.11 29.77 -43.43
N LEU A 6 -39.00 29.03 -43.33
CA LEU A 6 -37.66 29.32 -43.91
C LEU A 6 -36.94 30.51 -43.25
N LEU A 7 -35.82 30.21 -42.57
CA LEU A 7 -34.53 30.88 -42.82
C LEU A 7 -33.38 29.99 -42.33
N ALA A 8 -32.48 29.73 -43.28
CA ALA A 8 -31.28 28.93 -43.16
C ALA A 8 -30.09 29.76 -42.66
N GLY A 9 -29.20 29.14 -41.87
CA GLY A 9 -27.92 29.72 -41.44
C GLY A 9 -26.86 28.65 -41.37
N ARG A 10 -25.75 28.86 -42.08
CA ARG A 10 -24.77 27.88 -42.58
C ARG A 10 -23.73 27.40 -41.55
N HIS A 11 -23.28 26.15 -41.76
CA HIS A 11 -21.98 25.62 -41.36
C HIS A 11 -20.81 26.52 -41.81
N PRO A 12 -19.64 26.36 -41.15
CA PRO A 12 -18.55 25.75 -41.92
C PRO A 12 -17.89 24.58 -41.19
N ALA A 13 -17.60 23.54 -41.98
CA ALA A 13 -16.61 22.52 -41.72
C ALA A 13 -15.46 22.70 -42.72
N CYS A 14 -14.21 22.67 -42.25
CA CYS A 14 -12.94 22.40 -42.95
C CYS A 14 -11.79 23.02 -42.12
N ALA A 15 -10.57 22.49 -42.02
CA ALA A 15 -9.96 21.27 -42.52
C ALA A 15 -8.59 21.11 -41.82
N HIS A 16 -8.15 19.85 -41.68
CA HIS A 16 -6.79 19.35 -41.90
C HIS A 16 -5.56 20.18 -41.48
N ALA A 17 -4.80 19.63 -40.52
CA ALA A 17 -3.35 19.52 -40.66
C ALA A 17 -2.84 18.22 -40.02
N ARG A 18 -2.26 17.35 -40.86
CA ARG A 18 -1.51 16.14 -40.52
C ARG A 18 -0.02 16.49 -40.36
N ASN A 19 0.69 15.59 -39.68
CA ASN A 19 2.14 15.28 -39.74
C ASN A 19 3.06 15.84 -38.64
N ALA A 20 3.48 14.94 -37.75
CA ALA A 20 4.89 14.65 -37.44
C ALA A 20 4.95 13.19 -36.95
N ARG A 21 5.21 12.20 -37.82
CA ARG A 21 6.53 11.62 -38.10
C ARG A 21 7.41 11.43 -36.86
N TYR A 22 7.37 10.22 -36.30
CA TYR A 22 8.56 9.57 -35.74
C TYR A 22 8.68 8.18 -36.38
N THR A 23 9.56 8.07 -37.36
CA THR A 23 9.96 6.81 -38.00
C THR A 23 11.23 6.27 -37.36
N ALA A 24 11.14 5.00 -36.96
CA ALA A 24 12.15 3.94 -37.03
C ALA A 24 13.42 4.06 -36.16
N ARG A 25 13.79 3.05 -35.36
CA ARG A 25 14.27 1.76 -35.87
C ARG A 25 14.28 0.66 -34.78
N SER A 26 13.78 -0.50 -35.22
CA SER A 26 13.91 -1.90 -34.77
C SER A 26 15.39 -2.36 -34.68
N PRO A 27 15.77 -3.63 -34.35
CA PRO A 27 14.94 -4.83 -34.12
C PRO A 27 15.38 -5.77 -32.99
N PHE A 28 14.49 -6.68 -32.56
CA PHE A 28 14.76 -8.12 -32.59
C PHE A 28 13.42 -8.87 -32.50
N ASN A 29 12.92 -9.26 -33.67
CA ASN A 29 11.81 -10.18 -33.84
C ASN A 29 12.39 -11.44 -34.49
N ARG A 30 12.19 -12.62 -33.92
CA ARG A 30 12.47 -13.88 -34.60
C ARG A 30 11.19 -14.70 -34.62
N LEU A 31 10.59 -14.71 -35.81
CA LEU A 31 9.40 -15.47 -36.18
C LEU A 31 9.72 -16.97 -36.35
N TYR A 32 8.82 -17.79 -35.79
CA TYR A 32 8.23 -19.05 -36.27
C TYR A 32 9.09 -20.17 -36.86
N ARG A 33 8.80 -21.40 -36.38
CA ARG A 33 8.48 -22.51 -37.29
C ARG A 33 7.50 -23.49 -36.64
N CYS A 34 6.29 -23.52 -37.20
CA CYS A 34 5.28 -24.55 -37.00
C CYS A 34 5.72 -25.81 -37.78
N GLY A 35 5.70 -26.97 -37.13
CA GLY A 35 5.94 -28.27 -37.73
C GLY A 35 4.67 -29.11 -37.64
N VAL A 36 4.03 -29.32 -38.78
CA VAL A 36 2.97 -30.29 -39.01
C VAL A 36 3.59 -31.69 -38.97
N VAL A 37 2.98 -32.62 -38.22
CA VAL A 37 3.00 -34.05 -38.56
C VAL A 37 1.64 -34.64 -38.21
N ALA A 38 1.02 -35.24 -39.22
CA ALA A 38 -0.24 -35.93 -39.17
C ALA A 38 -0.04 -37.44 -38.94
N SER A 39 -1.09 -38.10 -38.44
CA SER A 39 -1.38 -39.56 -38.54
C SER A 39 -0.43 -40.47 -37.73
N VAL A 40 -0.89 -41.43 -36.92
CA VAL A 40 -1.73 -42.57 -37.29
C VAL A 40 -2.54 -43.04 -36.07
N ALA A 41 -3.77 -43.49 -36.32
CA ALA A 41 -4.59 -44.26 -35.39
C ALA A 41 -4.08 -45.71 -35.32
N GLU A 42 -4.04 -46.30 -34.12
CA GLU A 42 -4.11 -47.77 -33.99
C GLU A 42 -4.72 -48.16 -32.64
N SER A 43 -5.69 -49.07 -32.75
CA SER A 43 -6.50 -49.69 -31.71
C SER A 43 -5.84 -50.94 -31.13
N SER A 44 -5.95 -51.19 -29.82
CA SER A 44 -5.90 -52.53 -29.19
C SER A 44 -6.27 -52.40 -27.71
N SER A 45 -7.45 -52.84 -27.24
CA SER A 45 -7.83 -54.20 -26.81
C SER A 45 -7.13 -54.73 -25.54
N ALA A 46 -7.83 -54.57 -24.41
CA ALA A 46 -8.02 -55.48 -23.26
C ALA A 46 -6.90 -56.40 -22.73
N ALA A 47 -6.65 -56.35 -21.41
CA ALA A 47 -6.91 -57.42 -20.40
C ALA A 47 -6.12 -57.15 -19.08
N PRO A 48 -6.51 -57.76 -17.93
CA PRO A 48 -6.50 -57.11 -16.61
C PRO A 48 -5.26 -57.45 -15.76
N VAL A 49 -4.93 -56.57 -14.81
CA VAL A 49 -3.97 -56.88 -13.75
C VAL A 49 -4.72 -57.18 -12.47
N SER A 50 -4.73 -58.46 -12.12
CA SER A 50 -5.10 -58.98 -10.81
C SER A 50 -3.98 -58.67 -9.82
N GLU A 51 -4.30 -58.04 -8.69
CA GLU A 51 -3.43 -58.09 -7.53
C GLU A 51 -4.25 -58.44 -6.29
N SER A 52 -3.77 -59.47 -5.62
CA SER A 52 -4.38 -60.29 -4.59
C SER A 52 -4.51 -59.55 -3.25
N LEU A 53 -5.72 -59.55 -2.71
CA LEU A 53 -5.99 -59.28 -1.31
C LEU A 53 -5.53 -60.46 -0.43
N SER A 54 -4.97 -60.13 0.74
CA SER A 54 -4.79 -61.02 1.88
C SER A 54 -4.99 -60.22 3.17
N PRO A 55 -5.41 -60.85 4.28
CA PRO A 55 -6.52 -60.36 5.09
C PRO A 55 -6.14 -59.70 6.43
N ASP A 56 -7.11 -58.95 6.95
CA ASP A 56 -7.48 -58.74 8.36
C ASP A 56 -6.40 -58.77 9.44
N VAL A 57 -6.17 -57.59 10.05
CA VAL A 57 -5.83 -57.50 11.48
C VAL A 57 -6.86 -56.59 12.14
N VAL A 58 -7.83 -57.23 12.78
CA VAL A 58 -8.73 -56.63 13.77
C VAL A 58 -7.88 -56.24 14.98
N ALA A 59 -7.75 -54.94 15.25
CA ALA A 59 -7.24 -54.44 16.53
C ALA A 59 -8.42 -53.97 17.38
N THR A 60 -8.62 -54.67 18.49
CA THR A 60 -9.65 -54.44 19.50
C THR A 60 -9.39 -53.19 20.33
N GLU A 61 -10.47 -52.65 20.90
CA GLU A 61 -10.63 -51.39 21.64
C GLU A 61 -9.84 -51.23 22.97
N GLU A 62 -8.70 -51.89 23.16
CA GLU A 62 -8.11 -52.01 24.51
C GLU A 62 -6.66 -51.51 24.67
N GLN A 63 -6.23 -50.51 23.88
CA GLN A 63 -4.88 -49.94 24.01
C GLN A 63 -4.79 -48.39 23.90
N ARG A 64 -5.86 -47.66 24.25
CA ARG A 64 -5.84 -46.18 24.26
C ARG A 64 -6.07 -45.55 25.64
N ALA A 65 -5.63 -46.20 26.70
CA ALA A 65 -5.74 -45.68 28.06
C ALA A 65 -4.48 -45.97 28.88
N ASP A 66 -3.34 -45.36 28.53
CA ASP A 66 -2.27 -45.13 29.54
C ASP A 66 -1.20 -44.12 29.06
N ARG A 67 -1.55 -42.82 28.98
CA ARG A 67 -0.59 -41.69 28.97
C ARG A 67 -1.22 -40.41 29.51
N THR A 68 -1.80 -40.47 30.72
CA THR A 68 -2.19 -39.28 31.48
C THR A 68 -1.95 -39.52 32.96
N ALA A 69 -0.68 -39.61 33.37
CA ALA A 69 -0.26 -39.51 34.76
C ALA A 69 1.26 -39.27 34.81
N ASP A 70 1.67 -38.00 34.66
CA ASP A 70 2.77 -37.37 35.40
C ASP A 70 3.19 -36.08 34.68
N ALA A 71 2.68 -34.94 35.16
CA ALA A 71 3.33 -33.63 35.09
C ALA A 71 2.48 -32.58 35.82
N SER A 72 2.39 -32.68 37.14
CA SER A 72 2.03 -31.55 37.99
C SER A 72 3.05 -31.39 39.11
N SER A 73 4.05 -30.54 38.89
CA SER A 73 4.60 -29.60 39.88
C SER A 73 5.95 -29.01 39.42
N SER A 74 5.91 -27.87 38.73
CA SER A 74 6.85 -26.78 39.02
C SER A 74 6.22 -25.47 38.60
N ALA A 75 5.70 -24.74 39.59
CA ALA A 75 5.41 -23.33 39.42
C ALA A 75 6.76 -22.61 39.28
N ALA A 76 7.19 -22.39 38.05
CA ALA A 76 8.32 -21.52 37.76
C ALA A 76 7.97 -20.10 38.19
N ALA A 77 8.84 -19.49 39.01
CA ALA A 77 8.75 -18.10 39.42
C ALA A 77 8.64 -17.17 38.20
N PRO A 78 8.01 -15.99 38.32
CA PRO A 78 7.98 -15.01 37.24
C PRO A 78 9.41 -14.61 36.88
N ASP A 79 9.78 -14.91 35.64
CA ASP A 79 11.09 -14.65 35.05
C ASP A 79 11.43 -13.16 35.22
N ALA A 80 12.56 -12.87 35.88
CA ALA A 80 13.03 -11.49 36.05
C ALA A 80 13.24 -10.84 34.67
N PRO A 81 12.91 -9.55 34.49
CA PRO A 81 13.03 -8.89 33.20
C PRO A 81 14.48 -8.99 32.71
N ARG A 82 14.66 -9.55 31.51
CA ARG A 82 15.98 -9.67 30.88
C ARG A 82 16.64 -8.28 30.84
N PRO A 83 17.88 -8.12 31.32
CA PRO A 83 18.56 -6.83 31.26
C PRO A 83 18.68 -6.40 29.79
N GLY A 84 18.10 -5.24 29.46
CA GLY A 84 18.10 -4.67 28.11
C GLY A 84 16.75 -4.64 27.38
N PHE A 85 15.66 -5.16 27.97
CA PHE A 85 14.32 -4.92 27.43
C PHE A 85 13.81 -3.54 27.84
N HIS A 86 14.17 -2.51 27.08
CA HIS A 86 13.49 -1.23 27.17
C HIS A 86 12.12 -1.35 26.51
N PRO A 87 11.00 -1.05 27.21
CA PRO A 87 9.70 -1.01 26.56
C PRO A 87 9.77 -0.03 25.39
N LYS A 88 9.37 -0.48 24.19
CA LYS A 88 9.29 0.41 23.03
C LYS A 88 8.43 1.60 23.41
N ALA A 89 8.96 2.81 23.23
CA ALA A 89 8.20 4.03 23.41
C ALA A 89 6.85 3.94 22.69
N PRO A 90 5.76 4.45 23.29
CA PRO A 90 4.42 4.37 22.71
C PRO A 90 4.43 4.94 21.29
N ARG A 91 3.76 4.23 20.36
CA ARG A 91 3.66 4.67 18.97
C ARG A 91 2.77 5.91 18.94
N VAL A 92 3.29 7.03 18.44
CA VAL A 92 2.46 8.23 18.17
C VAL A 92 1.50 7.90 17.03
N PRO A 93 0.17 8.01 17.22
CA PRO A 93 -0.80 7.76 16.17
C PRO A 93 -0.54 8.64 14.93
N PRO A 94 -0.74 8.11 13.72
CA PRO A 94 -0.59 8.91 12.51
C PRO A 94 -1.77 9.88 12.35
N VAL A 95 -1.52 10.97 11.65
CA VAL A 95 -2.53 11.98 11.33
C VAL A 95 -3.30 11.54 10.10
N LEU A 96 -4.63 11.51 10.21
CA LEU A 96 -5.52 11.22 9.09
C LEU A 96 -5.62 12.43 8.15
N ILE A 97 -5.34 12.20 6.87
CA ILE A 97 -5.34 13.21 5.81
C ILE A 97 -6.44 12.86 4.82
N LYS A 98 -7.52 13.64 4.87
CA LYS A 98 -8.73 13.50 4.03
C LYS A 98 -9.05 14.80 3.29
N PRO A 99 -9.89 14.77 2.23
CA PRO A 99 -10.36 15.97 1.55
C PRO A 99 -10.98 16.96 2.55
N GLY A 100 -10.61 18.24 2.43
CA GLY A 100 -11.05 19.30 3.36
C GLY A 100 -10.48 19.19 4.79
N GLY A 101 -9.69 18.15 5.08
CA GLY A 101 -8.92 18.03 6.32
C GLY A 101 -7.60 18.80 6.27
N PRO A 102 -6.83 18.79 7.37
CA PRO A 102 -5.57 19.53 7.42
C PRO A 102 -4.52 18.89 6.52
N ILE A 103 -4.33 19.46 5.34
CA ILE A 103 -2.99 19.62 4.76
C ILE A 103 -2.52 21.06 5.04
N CYS A 104 -2.91 21.61 6.19
CA CYS A 104 -2.48 22.95 6.60
C CYS A 104 -0.97 23.01 6.79
N ASP A 105 -0.39 21.91 7.24
CA ASP A 105 1.03 21.72 7.46
C ASP A 105 1.51 20.46 6.72
N MET A 106 2.47 20.65 5.81
CA MET A 106 3.06 19.57 5.04
C MET A 106 3.86 18.60 5.91
N GLU A 107 4.34 19.01 7.09
CA GLU A 107 5.05 18.15 8.03
C GLU A 107 4.19 17.00 8.55
N LEU A 108 2.86 17.12 8.53
CA LEU A 108 1.93 16.05 8.89
C LEU A 108 2.12 14.80 8.01
N LEU A 109 2.60 14.97 6.77
CA LEU A 109 2.91 13.87 5.86
C LEU A 109 4.11 13.02 6.32
N LYS A 110 4.92 13.47 7.29
CA LYS A 110 5.97 12.65 7.91
C LYS A 110 5.43 11.60 8.88
N ASN A 111 4.17 11.72 9.31
CA ASN A 111 3.46 10.75 10.15
C ASN A 111 1.99 10.65 9.71
N GLY A 112 1.75 10.41 8.42
CA GLY A 112 0.43 10.52 7.81
C GLY A 112 -0.23 9.19 7.48
N VAL A 113 -1.56 9.22 7.43
CA VAL A 113 -2.42 8.22 6.79
C VAL A 113 -3.32 8.96 5.81
N ILE A 114 -3.21 8.63 4.53
CA ILE A 114 -3.95 9.23 3.43
C ILE A 114 -4.96 8.21 2.94
N LEU A 115 -6.23 8.60 2.90
CA LEU A 115 -7.28 7.82 2.26
C LEU A 115 -7.30 8.17 0.76
N VAL A 116 -7.11 7.18 -0.10
CA VAL A 116 -7.08 7.38 -1.56
C VAL A 116 -8.15 6.52 -2.22
N ASP A 117 -8.99 7.11 -3.07
CA ASP A 117 -9.81 6.33 -4.00
C ASP A 117 -8.90 5.89 -5.16
N LYS A 118 -8.44 4.63 -5.12
CA LYS A 118 -7.52 4.09 -6.10
C LYS A 118 -8.21 4.02 -7.47
N PRO A 119 -7.68 4.68 -8.51
CA PRO A 119 -8.26 4.58 -9.84
C PRO A 119 -8.09 3.16 -10.40
N LEU A 120 -8.98 2.80 -11.34
CA LEU A 120 -8.87 1.58 -12.13
C LEU A 120 -7.58 1.60 -12.97
N GLY A 121 -6.98 0.42 -13.16
CA GLY A 121 -5.75 0.23 -13.94
C GLY A 121 -4.46 0.54 -13.16
N TRP A 122 -4.53 1.21 -12.01
CA TRP A 122 -3.36 1.46 -11.17
C TRP A 122 -3.13 0.30 -10.20
N THR A 123 -1.88 -0.12 -10.03
CA THR A 123 -1.54 -1.01 -8.91
C THR A 123 -1.57 -0.22 -7.59
N SER A 124 -1.73 -0.91 -6.46
CA SER A 124 -1.57 -0.28 -5.14
C SER A 124 -0.18 0.35 -4.95
N PHE A 125 0.85 -0.24 -5.58
CA PHE A 125 2.22 0.28 -5.54
C PHE A 125 2.40 1.53 -6.39
N ASP A 126 1.67 1.70 -7.49
CA ASP A 126 1.70 2.92 -8.30
C ASP A 126 1.21 4.12 -7.50
N VAL A 127 0.12 3.95 -6.73
CA VAL A 127 -0.37 4.99 -5.80
C VAL A 127 0.71 5.36 -4.78
N CYS A 128 1.32 4.36 -4.14
CA CYS A 128 2.40 4.59 -3.17
C CYS A 128 3.60 5.29 -3.81
N GLY A 129 3.99 4.88 -5.03
CA GLY A 129 5.09 5.46 -5.79
C GLY A 129 4.82 6.90 -6.17
N LYS A 130 3.61 7.21 -6.64
CA LYS A 130 3.17 8.57 -6.96
C LYS A 130 3.22 9.46 -5.73
N ILE A 131 2.61 9.04 -4.62
CA ILE A 131 2.62 9.80 -3.35
C ILE A 131 4.04 10.01 -2.86
N ARG A 132 4.87 8.95 -2.79
CA ARG A 132 6.28 9.03 -2.37
C ARG A 132 7.06 10.05 -3.19
N ASN A 133 6.84 10.09 -4.50
CA ASN A 133 7.53 11.04 -5.38
C ASN A 133 7.07 12.48 -5.13
N MET A 134 5.78 12.70 -4.89
CA MET A 134 5.25 14.04 -4.60
C MET A 134 5.79 14.61 -3.29
N ILE A 135 5.91 13.79 -2.24
CA ILE A 135 6.30 14.24 -0.89
C ILE A 135 7.80 14.07 -0.60
N ARG A 136 8.61 13.71 -1.61
CA ARG A 136 10.04 13.40 -1.44
C ARG A 136 10.83 14.59 -0.86
N PHE A 137 10.43 15.81 -1.17
CA PHE A 137 11.07 17.04 -0.67
C PHE A 137 10.94 17.21 0.85
N LEU A 138 10.00 16.52 1.49
CA LEU A 138 9.85 16.46 2.95
C LEU A 138 10.73 15.36 3.57
N GLU A 139 11.66 14.77 2.81
CA GLU A 139 12.53 13.68 3.24
C GLU A 139 11.79 12.40 3.70
N VAL A 140 10.53 12.25 3.29
CA VAL A 140 9.72 11.06 3.58
C VAL A 140 10.14 9.92 2.65
N LYS A 141 10.97 9.02 3.17
CA LYS A 141 11.50 7.86 2.41
C LYS A 141 10.51 6.69 2.35
N LYS A 142 9.69 6.51 3.38
CA LYS A 142 8.80 5.35 3.54
C LYS A 142 7.36 5.72 3.21
N VAL A 143 6.78 5.02 2.24
CA VAL A 143 5.35 5.07 1.89
C VAL A 143 4.92 3.65 1.58
N GLY A 144 3.85 3.20 2.23
CA GLY A 144 3.26 1.87 2.05
C GLY A 144 1.74 1.93 2.18
N HIS A 145 1.05 0.84 1.84
CA HIS A 145 -0.40 0.76 1.93
C HIS A 145 -0.84 -0.35 2.90
N ALA A 146 -2.06 -0.24 3.42
CA ALA A 146 -2.62 -1.19 4.38
C ALA A 146 -3.66 -2.12 3.73
N GLY A 147 -3.21 -2.97 2.82
CA GLY A 147 -4.05 -3.93 2.10
C GLY A 147 -4.12 -3.64 0.60
N THR A 148 -3.58 -4.58 -0.18
CA THR A 148 -3.52 -4.50 -1.64
C THR A 148 -4.91 -4.52 -2.26
N LEU A 149 -5.13 -3.65 -3.24
CA LEU A 149 -6.16 -3.78 -4.26
C LEU A 149 -5.51 -4.18 -5.58
N ASP A 150 -6.16 -5.12 -6.26
CA ASP A 150 -5.77 -5.59 -7.60
C ASP A 150 -5.88 -4.43 -8.63
N PRO A 151 -5.15 -4.48 -9.75
CA PRO A 151 -5.15 -3.39 -10.74
C PRO A 151 -6.54 -3.12 -11.34
N ASN A 152 -7.32 -4.17 -11.54
CA ASN A 152 -8.71 -4.14 -12.03
C ASN A 152 -9.76 -3.79 -10.95
N ALA A 153 -9.34 -3.61 -9.69
CA ALA A 153 -10.19 -3.12 -8.62
C ALA A 153 -10.05 -1.60 -8.45
N SER A 154 -11.05 -0.95 -7.86
CA SER A 154 -10.99 0.47 -7.47
C SER A 154 -11.36 0.67 -6.01
N GLY A 155 -11.41 1.91 -5.55
CA GLY A 155 -11.93 2.25 -4.23
C GLY A 155 -10.86 2.50 -3.19
N LEU A 156 -11.28 2.48 -1.93
CA LEU A 156 -10.48 2.95 -0.81
C LEU A 156 -9.15 2.20 -0.69
N LEU A 157 -8.05 2.94 -0.68
CA LEU A 157 -6.71 2.47 -0.37
C LEU A 157 -6.14 3.35 0.74
N ILE A 158 -5.91 2.75 1.91
CA ILE A 158 -5.25 3.42 3.03
C ILE A 158 -3.74 3.43 2.76
N VAL A 159 -3.16 4.62 2.60
CA VAL A 159 -1.73 4.83 2.33
C VAL A 159 -1.09 5.49 3.54
N CYS A 160 -0.08 4.84 4.12
CA CYS A 160 0.66 5.36 5.25
C CYS A 160 2.00 5.99 4.79
N THR A 161 2.39 7.10 5.40
CA THR A 161 3.61 7.84 5.08
C THR A 161 4.50 8.03 6.32
N GLY A 162 5.82 7.96 6.11
CA GLY A 162 6.83 8.19 7.14
C GLY A 162 6.67 7.29 8.36
N LYS A 163 6.53 7.87 9.56
CA LYS A 163 6.32 7.12 10.81
C LYS A 163 4.98 6.37 10.84
N GLY A 164 3.99 6.83 10.06
CA GLY A 164 2.67 6.21 9.97
C GLY A 164 2.71 4.80 9.40
N THR A 165 3.74 4.42 8.63
CA THR A 165 3.88 3.06 8.08
C THR A 165 4.02 1.99 9.17
N LYS A 166 4.29 2.37 10.42
CA LYS A 166 4.31 1.46 11.58
C LYS A 166 2.91 0.97 12.01
N PHE A 167 1.85 1.54 11.42
CA PHE A 167 0.46 1.19 11.68
C PHE A 167 -0.20 0.44 10.51
N CYS A 168 0.55 0.15 9.43
CA CYS A 168 0.00 -0.56 8.26
C CYS A 168 -0.67 -1.88 8.64
N ASP A 169 -0.06 -2.66 9.55
CA ASP A 169 -0.59 -3.95 9.98
C ASP A 169 -1.91 -3.80 10.76
N ASP A 170 -2.03 -2.71 11.55
CA ASP A 170 -3.23 -2.40 12.33
C ASP A 170 -4.41 -2.10 11.39
N PHE A 171 -4.20 -1.22 10.40
CA PHE A 171 -5.21 -0.93 9.36
C PHE A 171 -5.51 -2.15 8.47
N GLN A 172 -4.48 -2.91 8.11
CA GLN A 172 -4.65 -4.13 7.31
C GLN A 172 -5.41 -5.21 8.07
N ALA A 173 -5.45 -5.17 9.40
CA ALA A 173 -6.20 -6.13 10.21
C ALA A 173 -7.72 -5.89 10.23
N GLN A 174 -8.18 -4.68 9.91
CA GLN A 174 -9.59 -4.30 9.98
C GLN A 174 -10.48 -5.08 9.00
N ASP A 175 -11.79 -5.06 9.17
CA ASP A 175 -12.72 -5.63 8.19
C ASP A 175 -12.84 -4.74 6.95
N LYS A 176 -13.39 -5.28 5.86
CA LYS A 176 -13.52 -4.57 4.58
C LYS A 176 -14.92 -4.74 4.01
N GLU A 177 -15.39 -3.68 3.37
CA GLU A 177 -16.62 -3.65 2.60
C GLU A 177 -16.28 -3.53 1.11
N TYR A 178 -16.86 -4.38 0.28
CA TYR A 178 -16.71 -4.35 -1.17
C TYR A 178 -18.06 -4.34 -1.87
N SER A 179 -18.11 -3.66 -3.00
CA SER A 179 -19.18 -3.76 -4.00
C SER A 179 -18.59 -4.23 -5.33
N GLY A 180 -19.42 -4.78 -6.20
CA GLY A 180 -18.95 -5.17 -7.52
C GLY A 180 -19.95 -5.95 -8.32
N THR A 181 -19.43 -6.56 -9.38
CA THR A 181 -20.18 -7.40 -10.31
C THR A 181 -19.41 -8.69 -10.56
N LEU A 182 -20.08 -9.82 -10.50
CA LEU A 182 -19.61 -11.11 -10.99
C LEU A 182 -20.43 -11.52 -12.21
N ARG A 183 -19.84 -12.33 -13.09
CA ARG A 183 -20.50 -12.85 -14.30
C ARG A 183 -20.69 -14.34 -14.19
N LEU A 184 -21.93 -14.80 -14.31
CA LEU A 184 -22.27 -16.23 -14.33
C LEU A 184 -21.96 -16.86 -15.70
N GLY A 185 -21.77 -18.18 -15.70
CA GLY A 185 -21.59 -18.97 -16.91
C GLY A 185 -20.18 -18.91 -17.52
N GLU A 186 -19.23 -18.17 -16.94
CA GLU A 186 -17.88 -18.02 -17.46
C GLU A 186 -16.82 -18.30 -16.40
N PHE A 187 -15.83 -19.12 -16.75
CA PHE A 187 -14.66 -19.39 -15.92
C PHE A 187 -13.41 -18.74 -16.52
N THR A 188 -12.60 -18.12 -15.66
CA THR A 188 -11.27 -17.59 -16.01
C THR A 188 -10.24 -18.13 -15.01
N PRO A 189 -8.99 -18.42 -15.41
CA PRO A 189 -7.95 -18.93 -14.50
C PRO A 189 -7.59 -18.00 -13.33
N SER A 190 -7.78 -16.68 -13.49
CA SER A 190 -7.52 -15.67 -12.44
C SER A 190 -8.71 -15.41 -11.52
N TYR A 191 -9.87 -16.01 -11.81
CA TYR A 191 -11.16 -15.76 -11.16
C TYR A 191 -11.63 -14.30 -11.27
N ASP A 192 -11.11 -13.58 -12.25
CA ASP A 192 -11.53 -12.24 -12.64
C ASP A 192 -11.40 -12.02 -14.16
N ALA A 193 -11.79 -10.84 -14.61
CA ALA A 193 -11.75 -10.46 -16.02
C ALA A 193 -10.33 -10.13 -16.56
N GLU A 194 -9.25 -10.38 -15.79
CA GLU A 194 -7.87 -10.16 -16.27
C GLU A 194 -7.43 -11.27 -17.25
N SER A 195 -7.88 -12.50 -17.05
CA SER A 195 -7.59 -13.63 -17.94
C SER A 195 -8.73 -13.90 -18.91
N GLU A 196 -8.41 -14.51 -20.05
CA GLU A 196 -9.40 -14.95 -21.01
C GLU A 196 -10.31 -16.05 -20.43
N VAL A 197 -11.55 -16.11 -20.92
CA VAL A 197 -12.51 -17.14 -20.57
C VAL A 197 -12.08 -18.47 -21.18
N THR A 198 -11.83 -19.48 -20.35
CA THR A 198 -11.40 -20.81 -20.82
C THR A 198 -12.54 -21.82 -20.85
N GLU A 199 -13.58 -21.63 -20.02
CA GLU A 199 -14.74 -22.52 -19.98
C GLU A 199 -16.05 -21.72 -19.86
N ARG A 200 -17.11 -22.28 -20.43
CA ARG A 200 -18.47 -21.71 -20.42
C ARG A 200 -19.47 -22.76 -19.94
N SER A 201 -20.46 -22.32 -19.18
CA SER A 201 -21.54 -23.16 -18.65
C SER A 201 -22.87 -22.42 -18.74
N ALA A 202 -23.98 -23.17 -18.77
CA ALA A 202 -25.30 -22.57 -18.72
C ALA A 202 -25.48 -21.79 -17.41
N TRP A 203 -26.24 -20.70 -17.45
CA TRP A 203 -26.52 -19.86 -16.29
C TRP A 203 -27.98 -19.38 -16.24
N GLU A 204 -28.70 -19.50 -17.35
CA GLU A 204 -30.08 -19.05 -17.55
C GLU A 204 -31.08 -19.78 -16.66
N HIS A 205 -30.71 -20.98 -16.19
CA HIS A 205 -31.50 -21.77 -15.26
C HIS A 205 -31.48 -21.22 -13.83
N ILE A 206 -30.50 -20.36 -13.48
CA ILE A 206 -30.32 -19.84 -12.13
C ILE A 206 -31.38 -18.78 -11.83
N THR A 207 -32.24 -19.07 -10.86
CA THR A 207 -33.27 -18.15 -10.35
C THR A 207 -32.69 -17.15 -9.34
N ASP A 208 -33.42 -16.06 -9.07
CA ASP A 208 -32.97 -15.07 -8.07
C ASP A 208 -33.05 -15.66 -6.65
N GLU A 209 -34.03 -16.53 -6.40
CA GLU A 209 -34.20 -17.26 -5.15
C GLU A 209 -33.01 -18.20 -4.89
N GLU A 210 -32.59 -18.97 -5.89
CA GLU A 210 -31.39 -19.83 -5.79
C GLU A 210 -30.12 -19.02 -5.57
N LEU A 211 -29.99 -17.88 -6.25
CA LEU A 211 -28.86 -16.97 -6.08
C LEU A 211 -28.77 -16.43 -4.64
N GLN A 212 -29.89 -15.97 -4.06
CA GLN A 212 -29.93 -15.55 -2.65
C GLN A 212 -29.63 -16.70 -1.70
N ALA A 213 -30.22 -17.88 -1.94
CA ALA A 213 -30.05 -19.05 -1.10
C ALA A 213 -28.60 -19.57 -1.13
N ALA A 214 -27.92 -19.50 -2.28
CA ALA A 214 -26.51 -19.84 -2.40
C ALA A 214 -25.62 -18.82 -1.68
N ALA A 215 -25.86 -17.52 -1.87
CA ALA A 215 -25.12 -16.46 -1.18
C ALA A 215 -25.23 -16.56 0.35
N ALA A 216 -26.42 -16.89 0.88
CA ALA A 216 -26.64 -17.04 2.31
C ALA A 216 -25.74 -18.10 2.97
N LYS A 217 -25.32 -19.14 2.24
CA LYS A 217 -24.44 -20.21 2.75
C LYS A 217 -23.01 -19.73 3.03
N TYR A 218 -22.61 -18.61 2.42
CA TYR A 218 -21.28 -18.04 2.61
C TYR A 218 -21.21 -17.06 3.77
N VAL A 219 -22.34 -16.64 4.34
CA VAL A 219 -22.39 -15.75 5.52
C VAL A 219 -21.97 -16.54 6.77
N GLY A 220 -21.05 -15.97 7.55
CA GLY A 220 -20.46 -16.59 8.74
C GLY A 220 -19.00 -16.98 8.53
N ASN A 221 -18.54 -17.95 9.33
CA ASN A 221 -17.17 -18.45 9.28
C ASN A 221 -17.05 -19.53 8.20
N ILE A 222 -16.17 -19.30 7.22
CA ILE A 222 -15.95 -20.23 6.11
C ILE A 222 -14.45 -20.51 5.94
N MET A 223 -14.16 -21.63 5.28
CA MET A 223 -12.82 -21.95 4.80
C MET A 223 -12.73 -21.58 3.32
N GLN A 224 -11.83 -20.67 2.98
CA GLN A 224 -11.67 -20.20 1.60
C GLN A 224 -10.31 -20.62 1.06
N VAL A 225 -10.28 -21.18 -0.15
CA VAL A 225 -9.04 -21.40 -0.90
C VAL A 225 -8.68 -20.10 -1.62
N PRO A 226 -7.51 -19.50 -1.33
CA PRO A 226 -7.06 -18.32 -2.07
C PRO A 226 -6.88 -18.61 -3.56
N PRO A 227 -7.04 -17.62 -4.45
CA PRO A 227 -6.77 -17.81 -5.87
C PRO A 227 -5.27 -18.02 -6.11
N MET A 228 -4.95 -18.75 -7.18
CA MET A 228 -3.55 -18.98 -7.59
C MET A 228 -2.78 -17.68 -7.82
N PHE A 229 -3.44 -16.68 -8.42
CA PHE A 229 -2.91 -15.33 -8.61
C PHE A 229 -3.10 -14.47 -7.35
N SER A 230 -2.37 -14.80 -6.29
CA SER A 230 -2.37 -14.06 -5.02
C SER A 230 -0.96 -13.60 -4.59
N ALA A 231 -0.93 -12.65 -3.65
CA ALA A 231 0.32 -12.14 -3.07
C ALA A 231 0.89 -13.04 -1.95
N ILE A 232 0.25 -14.18 -1.67
CA ILE A 232 0.70 -15.15 -0.67
C ILE A 232 2.10 -15.63 -1.05
N LYS A 233 2.95 -15.83 -0.04
CA LYS A 233 4.25 -16.46 -0.24
C LYS A 233 4.18 -17.93 0.15
N VAL A 234 4.73 -18.79 -0.70
CA VAL A 234 4.97 -20.20 -0.39
C VAL A 234 6.45 -20.48 -0.64
N GLY A 235 7.15 -21.05 0.35
CA GLY A 235 8.60 -21.27 0.26
C GLY A 235 9.44 -19.99 0.09
N GLY A 236 8.92 -18.82 0.47
CA GLY A 236 9.62 -17.53 0.36
C GLY A 236 9.38 -16.76 -0.96
N MET A 237 8.84 -17.40 -2.00
CA MET A 237 8.49 -16.78 -3.29
C MET A 237 7.00 -16.40 -3.34
N LYS A 238 6.65 -15.36 -4.09
CA LYS A 238 5.24 -14.91 -4.23
C LYS A 238 4.50 -15.80 -5.23
N MET A 239 3.28 -16.21 -4.90
CA MET A 239 2.50 -17.16 -5.70
C MET A 239 2.23 -16.69 -7.13
N TYR A 240 1.95 -15.41 -7.35
CA TYR A 240 1.75 -14.91 -8.72
C TYR A 240 2.99 -15.15 -9.63
N GLN A 241 4.19 -15.25 -9.06
CA GLN A 241 5.40 -15.54 -9.84
C GLN A 241 5.40 -17.01 -10.28
N LEU A 242 5.10 -17.93 -9.35
CA LEU A 242 5.01 -19.37 -9.61
C LEU A 242 3.88 -19.74 -10.58
N ALA A 243 2.72 -19.06 -10.47
CA ALA A 243 1.58 -19.27 -11.36
C ALA A 243 1.91 -18.92 -12.83
N ARG A 244 2.71 -17.86 -13.06
CA ARG A 244 3.18 -17.49 -14.42
C ARG A 244 4.19 -18.48 -15.00
N GLU A 245 4.90 -19.20 -14.14
CA GLU A 245 5.86 -20.25 -14.52
C GLU A 245 5.16 -21.60 -14.76
N GLY A 246 3.82 -21.66 -14.70
CA GLY A 246 3.03 -22.85 -15.01
C GLY A 246 2.99 -23.90 -13.89
N GLN A 247 3.49 -23.58 -12.70
CA GLN A 247 3.45 -24.49 -11.55
C GLN A 247 2.14 -24.30 -10.77
N ALA A 248 1.18 -25.22 -10.98
CA ALA A 248 -0.01 -25.30 -10.15
C ALA A 248 0.34 -25.93 -8.80
N LEU A 249 0.08 -25.20 -7.71
CA LEU A 249 0.27 -25.68 -6.34
C LEU A 249 -1.07 -25.58 -5.61
N GLU A 250 -1.54 -26.68 -5.04
CA GLU A 250 -2.74 -26.67 -4.21
C GLU A 250 -2.50 -25.85 -2.94
N LEU A 251 -3.37 -24.85 -2.71
CA LEU A 251 -3.29 -23.98 -1.55
C LEU A 251 -4.20 -24.50 -0.43
N PRO A 252 -3.71 -24.60 0.82
CA PRO A 252 -4.56 -24.98 1.93
C PRO A 252 -5.64 -23.90 2.16
N PRO A 253 -6.90 -24.29 2.42
CA PRO A 253 -7.96 -23.37 2.79
C PRO A 253 -7.60 -22.55 4.04
N ARG A 254 -8.07 -21.31 4.10
CA ARG A 254 -7.85 -20.39 5.23
C ARG A 254 -9.18 -19.93 5.83
N PRO A 255 -9.26 -19.75 7.15
CA PRO A 255 -10.48 -19.24 7.78
C PRO A 255 -10.67 -17.77 7.43
N VAL A 256 -11.88 -17.42 7.02
CA VAL A 256 -12.35 -16.06 6.82
C VAL A 256 -13.78 -15.93 7.34
N THR A 257 -14.21 -14.71 7.64
CA THR A 257 -15.57 -14.42 8.08
C THR A 257 -16.24 -13.47 7.10
N ILE A 258 -17.44 -13.83 6.64
CA ILE A 258 -18.30 -12.95 5.85
C ILE A 258 -19.45 -12.51 6.76
N SER A 259 -19.40 -11.25 7.19
CA SER A 259 -20.40 -10.66 8.08
C SER A 259 -21.73 -10.40 7.37
N SER A 260 -21.68 -10.02 6.10
CA SER A 260 -22.87 -9.87 5.25
C SER A 260 -22.53 -10.07 3.79
N LEU A 261 -23.38 -10.76 3.04
CA LEU A 261 -23.31 -10.88 1.59
C LEU A 261 -24.71 -10.63 1.01
N ARG A 262 -24.80 -9.66 0.09
CA ARG A 262 -26.02 -9.33 -0.65
C ARG A 262 -25.71 -9.45 -2.12
N VAL A 263 -26.62 -10.05 -2.88
CA VAL A 263 -26.51 -10.22 -4.33
C VAL A 263 -27.80 -9.77 -4.99
N TRP A 264 -27.76 -9.29 -6.23
CA TRP A 264 -28.96 -8.97 -7.01
C TRP A 264 -28.61 -8.90 -8.50
N ARG A 265 -29.63 -8.87 -9.36
CA ARG A 265 -29.47 -8.76 -10.81
C ARG A 265 -30.36 -7.66 -11.36
N ASP A 266 -29.93 -7.11 -12.50
CA ASP A 266 -30.75 -6.21 -13.29
C ASP A 266 -31.48 -7.00 -14.39
N ASP A 267 -32.73 -6.64 -14.70
CA ASP A 267 -33.53 -7.32 -15.73
C ASP A 267 -32.89 -7.26 -17.13
N ALA A 268 -32.14 -6.20 -17.41
CA ALA A 268 -31.49 -5.99 -18.70
C ALA A 268 -30.30 -6.93 -18.94
N ASN A 269 -29.64 -7.40 -17.89
CA ASN A 269 -28.50 -8.30 -17.97
C ASN A 269 -28.47 -9.23 -16.75
N ARG A 270 -29.16 -10.37 -16.88
CA ARG A 270 -29.25 -11.36 -15.82
C ARG A 270 -28.02 -12.28 -15.69
N GLN A 271 -27.05 -12.14 -16.59
CA GLN A 271 -25.78 -12.88 -16.49
C GLN A 271 -24.85 -12.22 -15.47
N ASP A 272 -24.90 -10.89 -15.39
CA ASP A 272 -24.15 -10.11 -14.42
C ASP A 272 -24.93 -10.00 -13.11
N VAL A 273 -24.26 -10.35 -12.02
CA VAL A 273 -24.79 -10.30 -10.65
C VAL A 273 -24.02 -9.24 -9.89
N HIS A 274 -24.75 -8.25 -9.40
CA HIS A 274 -24.22 -7.25 -8.50
C HIS A 274 -24.15 -7.79 -7.08
N PHE A 275 -23.17 -7.33 -6.32
CA PHE A 275 -23.03 -7.73 -4.93
C PHE A 275 -22.53 -6.61 -4.02
N TYR A 276 -22.80 -6.80 -2.74
CA TYR A 276 -22.16 -6.11 -1.63
C TYR A 276 -21.72 -7.15 -0.60
N VAL A 277 -20.50 -7.01 -0.08
CA VAL A 277 -19.93 -7.93 0.90
C VAL A 277 -19.17 -7.18 1.99
N HIS A 278 -19.41 -7.55 3.23
CA HIS A 278 -18.63 -7.15 4.41
C HIS A 278 -17.91 -8.39 4.93
N CYS A 279 -16.58 -8.36 4.97
CA CYS A 279 -15.76 -9.53 5.29
C CYS A 279 -14.50 -9.18 6.07
N SER A 280 -13.95 -10.18 6.76
CA SER A 280 -12.69 -10.09 7.48
C SER A 280 -11.49 -9.87 6.55
N LYS A 281 -10.35 -9.47 7.12
CA LYS A 281 -9.08 -9.47 6.38
C LYS A 281 -8.78 -10.83 5.75
N GLY A 282 -8.07 -10.81 4.62
CA GLY A 282 -7.61 -12.03 3.94
C GLY A 282 -8.68 -12.73 3.08
N THR A 283 -9.92 -12.22 3.06
CA THR A 283 -10.97 -12.69 2.16
C THR A 283 -10.66 -12.31 0.72
N TYR A 284 -10.68 -13.29 -0.18
CA TYR A 284 -10.53 -13.10 -1.61
C TYR A 284 -11.91 -13.08 -2.26
N ILE A 285 -12.33 -11.90 -2.72
CA ILE A 285 -13.63 -11.73 -3.40
C ILE A 285 -13.68 -12.50 -4.73
N ARG A 286 -12.52 -12.65 -5.40
CA ARG A 286 -12.36 -13.49 -6.59
C ARG A 286 -12.73 -14.97 -6.32
N SER A 287 -12.19 -15.55 -5.25
CA SER A 287 -12.57 -16.91 -4.82
C SER A 287 -14.05 -17.00 -4.44
N LEU A 288 -14.59 -16.00 -3.72
CA LEU A 288 -16.01 -15.97 -3.37
C LEU A 288 -16.92 -15.99 -4.61
N ALA A 289 -16.59 -15.22 -5.65
CA ALA A 289 -17.32 -15.22 -6.90
C ALA A 289 -17.27 -16.61 -7.59
N HIS A 290 -16.08 -17.18 -7.71
CA HIS A 290 -15.88 -18.52 -8.27
C HIS A 290 -16.67 -19.59 -7.52
N ASP A 291 -16.57 -19.60 -6.19
CA ASP A 291 -17.21 -20.60 -5.34
C ASP A 291 -18.74 -20.47 -5.41
N LEU A 292 -19.28 -19.23 -5.44
CA LEU A 292 -20.71 -18.98 -5.62
C LEU A 292 -21.21 -19.53 -6.96
N GLY A 293 -20.46 -19.32 -8.05
CA GLY A 293 -20.80 -19.90 -9.36
C GLY A 293 -20.90 -21.42 -9.31
N ARG A 294 -19.92 -22.09 -8.68
CA ARG A 294 -19.92 -23.54 -8.50
C ARG A 294 -21.09 -24.03 -7.66
N ALA A 295 -21.44 -23.32 -6.58
CA ALA A 295 -22.57 -23.66 -5.73
C ALA A 295 -23.92 -23.58 -6.45
N LEU A 296 -23.98 -22.78 -7.53
CA LEU A 296 -25.14 -22.63 -8.40
C LEU A 296 -25.14 -23.62 -9.59
N GLY A 297 -24.19 -24.56 -9.65
CA GLY A 297 -24.08 -25.50 -10.76
C GLY A 297 -23.57 -24.88 -12.06
N SER A 298 -22.87 -23.74 -11.98
CA SER A 298 -22.32 -22.99 -13.10
C SER A 298 -20.88 -22.56 -12.81
N HIS A 299 -20.36 -21.65 -13.61
CA HIS A 299 -19.12 -20.92 -13.34
C HIS A 299 -19.42 -19.46 -13.02
N ALA A 300 -18.47 -18.80 -12.34
CA ALA A 300 -18.47 -17.36 -12.26
C ALA A 300 -17.07 -16.81 -12.05
N HIS A 301 -16.88 -15.56 -12.46
CA HIS A 301 -15.68 -14.79 -12.16
C HIS A 301 -16.03 -13.34 -11.87
N LEU A 302 -15.10 -12.62 -11.25
CA LEU A 302 -15.26 -11.23 -10.88
C LEU A 302 -15.04 -10.29 -12.08
N VAL A 303 -16.03 -9.46 -12.42
CA VAL A 303 -15.93 -8.50 -13.53
C VAL A 303 -15.46 -7.14 -13.04
N ALA A 304 -16.02 -6.67 -11.93
CA ALA A 304 -15.72 -5.37 -11.36
C ALA A 304 -15.66 -5.48 -9.83
N LEU A 305 -14.73 -4.75 -9.23
CA LEU A 305 -14.57 -4.69 -7.79
C LEU A 305 -14.26 -3.27 -7.33
N ARG A 306 -14.96 -2.84 -6.27
CA ARG A 306 -14.69 -1.59 -5.58
C ARG A 306 -14.65 -1.84 -4.09
N ARG A 307 -13.60 -1.38 -3.41
CA ARG A 307 -13.55 -1.35 -1.95
C ARG A 307 -14.21 -0.08 -1.44
N GLU A 308 -15.35 -0.22 -0.78
CA GLU A 308 -16.12 0.90 -0.25
C GLU A 308 -15.59 1.35 1.12
N ALA A 309 -15.11 0.42 1.94
CA ALA A 309 -14.60 0.71 3.28
C ALA A 309 -13.51 -0.27 3.75
N SER A 310 -12.75 0.18 4.74
CA SER A 310 -11.79 -0.62 5.50
C SER A 310 -11.81 -0.14 6.95
N GLY A 311 -12.34 -0.95 7.87
CA GLY A 311 -12.70 -0.51 9.21
C GLY A 311 -13.63 0.70 9.18
N ASP A 312 -13.32 1.72 9.99
CA ASP A 312 -14.11 2.95 10.08
C ASP A 312 -13.87 3.93 8.91
N TYR A 313 -12.97 3.59 7.99
CA TYR A 313 -12.61 4.47 6.86
C TYR A 313 -13.46 4.13 5.64
N ARG A 314 -14.06 5.15 5.02
CA ARG A 314 -14.91 5.02 3.82
C ARG A 314 -14.27 5.71 2.61
N VAL A 315 -14.57 5.19 1.42
CA VAL A 315 -14.11 5.77 0.15
C VAL A 315 -14.68 7.16 -0.12
N SER A 316 -15.85 7.47 0.45
CA SER A 316 -16.45 8.82 0.39
C SER A 316 -15.60 9.89 1.06
N ASP A 317 -14.74 9.51 2.00
CA ASP A 317 -13.78 10.39 2.68
C ASP A 317 -12.39 10.35 2.04
N ALA A 318 -12.24 9.66 0.90
CA ALA A 318 -10.96 9.47 0.25
C ALA A 318 -10.70 10.53 -0.83
N TRP A 319 -9.42 10.84 -1.02
CA TRP A 319 -8.99 11.69 -2.12
C TRP A 319 -9.09 10.96 -3.45
N GLN A 320 -9.64 11.62 -4.47
CA GLN A 320 -9.28 11.28 -5.84
C GLN A 320 -7.81 11.59 -6.07
N MET A 321 -7.12 10.73 -6.82
CA MET A 321 -5.68 10.86 -7.02
C MET A 321 -5.32 12.20 -7.69
N SER A 322 -6.16 12.72 -8.60
CA SER A 322 -5.98 14.04 -9.24
C SER A 322 -6.01 15.17 -8.22
N ASP A 323 -6.96 15.13 -7.30
CA ASP A 323 -7.23 16.21 -6.36
C ASP A 323 -6.13 16.25 -5.29
N LEU A 324 -5.69 15.07 -4.84
CA LEU A 324 -4.53 14.96 -3.94
C LEU A 324 -3.26 15.53 -4.58
N VAL A 325 -3.04 15.28 -5.87
CA VAL A 325 -1.89 15.81 -6.61
C VAL A 325 -1.96 17.34 -6.67
N ALA A 326 -3.12 17.89 -7.02
CA ALA A 326 -3.33 19.33 -7.10
C ALA A 326 -3.11 20.01 -5.73
N GLU A 327 -3.69 19.44 -4.66
CA GLU A 327 -3.55 19.95 -3.31
C GLU A 327 -2.08 19.94 -2.84
N ILE A 328 -1.37 18.81 -2.99
CA ILE A 328 0.03 18.71 -2.58
C ILE A 328 0.91 19.69 -3.37
N ASN A 329 0.68 19.86 -4.67
CA ASN A 329 1.45 20.79 -5.48
C ASN A 329 1.21 22.25 -5.04
N GLY A 330 -0.04 22.65 -4.82
CA GLY A 330 -0.35 24.00 -4.33
C GLY A 330 0.29 24.29 -2.97
N ARG A 331 0.26 23.32 -2.05
CA ARG A 331 0.90 23.44 -0.72
C ARG A 331 2.43 23.45 -0.81
N ARG A 332 3.01 22.73 -1.77
CA ARG A 332 4.47 22.66 -1.96
C ARG A 332 5.05 24.01 -2.34
N GLU A 333 4.36 24.77 -3.19
CA GLU A 333 4.77 26.13 -3.55
C GLU A 333 4.78 27.05 -2.33
N ALA A 334 3.70 27.02 -1.54
CA ALA A 334 3.60 27.77 -0.29
C ALA A 334 4.66 27.36 0.74
N HIS A 335 4.89 26.05 0.91
CA HIS A 335 5.89 25.52 1.82
C HIS A 335 7.31 25.95 1.41
N ARG A 336 7.63 25.90 0.12
CA ARG A 336 8.93 26.36 -0.39
C ARG A 336 9.16 27.83 -0.07
N ALA A 337 8.18 28.70 -0.32
CA ALA A 337 8.28 30.12 0.00
C ALA A 337 8.47 30.35 1.51
N ALA A 338 7.76 29.60 2.35
CA ALA A 338 7.91 29.67 3.81
C ALA A 338 9.29 29.22 4.29
N VAL A 339 9.84 28.14 3.71
CA VAL A 339 11.20 27.65 4.03
C VAL A 339 12.27 28.64 3.60
N GLU A 340 12.15 29.23 2.40
CA GLU A 340 13.08 30.26 1.91
C GLU A 340 13.05 31.50 2.82
N ALA A 341 11.85 31.96 3.24
CA ALA A 341 11.70 33.07 4.17
C ALA A 341 12.28 32.75 5.57
N ALA A 342 12.05 31.54 6.10
CA ALA A 342 12.59 31.12 7.38
C ALA A 342 14.13 31.01 7.35
N ALA A 343 14.70 30.51 6.24
CA ALA A 343 16.14 30.44 6.05
C ALA A 343 16.78 31.84 6.00
N ALA A 344 16.13 32.79 5.30
CA ALA A 344 16.58 34.18 5.25
C ALA A 344 16.55 34.83 6.65
N ALA A 345 15.46 34.67 7.39
CA ALA A 345 15.33 35.18 8.76
C ALA A 345 16.35 34.54 9.72
N ALA A 346 16.63 33.24 9.59
CA ALA A 346 17.65 32.55 10.38
C ALA A 346 19.07 33.05 10.06
N ALA A 347 19.36 33.32 8.78
CA ALA A 347 20.65 33.89 8.36
C ALA A 347 20.84 35.32 8.90
N GLU A 348 19.78 36.14 8.87
CA GLU A 348 19.78 37.48 9.46
C GLU A 348 20.00 37.44 10.98
N ALA A 349 19.28 36.55 11.67
CA ALA A 349 19.45 36.36 13.12
C ALA A 349 20.87 35.87 13.48
N ALA A 350 21.43 34.94 12.70
CA ALA A 350 22.80 34.45 12.89
C ALA A 350 23.85 35.56 12.65
N ALA A 351 23.64 36.40 11.62
CA ALA A 351 24.52 37.54 11.35
C ALA A 351 24.47 38.58 12.48
N LYS A 352 23.27 38.86 13.02
CA LYS A 352 23.10 39.75 14.17
C LYS A 352 23.77 39.21 15.43
N ALA A 353 23.58 37.93 15.74
CA ALA A 353 24.23 37.28 16.88
C ALA A 353 25.75 37.30 16.75
N ALA A 354 26.30 37.04 15.56
CA ALA A 354 27.73 37.12 15.32
C ALA A 354 28.29 38.55 15.48
N ALA A 355 27.52 39.57 15.07
CA ALA A 355 27.90 40.96 15.27
C ALA A 355 27.88 41.38 16.76
N GLU A 356 26.91 40.91 17.53
CA GLU A 356 26.83 41.14 18.98
C GLU A 356 28.01 40.46 19.71
N THR A 357 28.32 39.20 19.40
CA THR A 357 29.49 38.51 19.97
C THR A 357 30.82 39.19 19.61
N ALA A 358 30.95 39.70 18.37
CA ALA A 358 32.14 40.44 17.95
C ALA A 358 32.28 41.79 18.68
N ALA A 359 31.16 42.47 18.96
CA ALA A 359 31.16 43.70 19.74
C ALA A 359 31.58 43.44 21.20
N GLU A 360 31.07 42.37 21.83
CA GLU A 360 31.45 41.96 23.19
C GLU A 360 32.94 41.64 23.31
N THR A 361 33.51 40.90 22.35
CA THR A 361 34.94 40.57 22.34
C THR A 361 35.82 41.80 22.14
N VAL A 362 35.41 42.78 21.32
CA VAL A 362 36.14 44.04 21.18
C VAL A 362 36.09 44.85 22.48
N THR A 363 34.95 44.91 23.17
CA THR A 363 34.87 45.60 24.46
C THR A 363 35.71 44.94 25.55
N GLU A 364 35.76 43.60 25.61
CA GLU A 364 36.66 42.89 26.53
C GLU A 364 38.13 43.17 26.23
N ALA A 365 38.52 43.12 24.95
CA ALA A 365 39.91 43.38 24.54
C ALA A 365 40.35 44.83 24.81
N VAL A 366 39.45 45.81 24.65
CA VAL A 366 39.73 47.21 25.00
C VAL A 366 39.87 47.37 26.51
N ALA A 367 39.01 46.73 27.31
CA ALA A 367 39.11 46.77 28.77
C ALA A 367 40.40 46.11 29.29
N GLU A 368 40.84 44.99 28.71
CA GLU A 368 42.12 44.36 29.04
C GLU A 368 43.30 45.26 28.68
N ALA A 369 43.28 45.90 27.50
CA ALA A 369 44.35 46.82 27.07
C ALA A 369 44.43 48.08 27.95
N GLU A 370 43.28 48.62 28.39
CA GLU A 370 43.23 49.74 29.32
C GLU A 370 43.78 49.35 30.71
N ALA A 371 43.45 48.15 31.20
CA ALA A 371 43.98 47.64 32.47
C ALA A 371 45.51 47.41 32.43
N GLU A 372 46.04 46.90 31.31
CA GLU A 372 47.49 46.76 31.12
C GLU A 372 48.21 48.12 31.03
N ALA A 373 47.59 49.13 30.42
CA ALA A 373 48.13 50.49 30.35
C ALA A 373 48.18 51.18 31.73
N GLU A 374 47.18 50.95 32.58
CA GLU A 374 47.20 51.42 33.98
C GLU A 374 48.28 50.70 34.81
N ALA A 375 48.46 49.39 34.61
CA ALA A 375 49.52 48.63 35.30
C ALA A 375 50.93 49.06 34.86
N GLY A 376 51.15 49.31 33.56
CA GLY A 376 52.43 49.80 33.02
C GLY A 376 52.81 51.21 33.50
N THR A 377 51.83 52.05 33.79
CA THR A 377 52.06 53.41 34.32
C THR A 377 52.54 53.38 35.79
N SER A 378 52.17 52.34 36.56
CA SER A 378 52.67 52.16 37.94
C SER A 378 54.12 51.67 38.01
N ALA A 379 54.57 50.84 37.06
CA ALA A 379 55.95 50.36 36.98
C ALA A 379 56.94 51.42 36.46
N GLY A 380 56.47 52.39 35.66
CA GLY A 380 57.28 53.51 35.18
C GLY A 380 57.60 54.57 36.24
N VAL A 381 56.86 54.63 37.34
CA VAL A 381 57.11 55.59 38.44
C VAL A 381 58.06 55.03 39.50
N GLU A 382 58.14 53.70 39.68
CA GLU A 382 59.16 53.09 40.56
C GLU A 382 60.54 52.96 39.89
N GLY A 383 60.61 52.77 38.56
CA GLY A 383 61.89 52.69 37.83
C GLY A 383 62.62 54.03 37.64
N ALA A 384 61.92 55.18 37.78
CA ALA A 384 62.49 56.51 37.59
C ALA A 384 63.10 57.12 38.88
N VAL A 385 62.96 56.46 40.04
CA VAL A 385 63.55 56.92 41.31
C VAL A 385 64.87 56.20 41.65
N GLU A 386 65.11 55.00 41.12
CA GLU A 386 66.35 54.24 41.40
C GLU A 386 67.52 54.56 40.43
N GLY A 387 67.28 55.28 39.33
CA GLY A 387 68.30 55.61 38.32
C GLY A 387 69.06 56.93 38.55
N ARG A 388 68.81 57.65 39.64
CA ARG A 388 69.42 58.97 39.92
C ARG A 388 70.37 59.00 41.14
N LYS A 389 70.89 57.85 41.56
CA LYS A 389 71.89 57.75 42.66
C LYS A 389 73.25 57.14 42.30
N GLU A 390 73.55 56.86 41.03
CA GLU A 390 74.84 56.27 40.62
C GLU A 390 75.68 57.10 39.64
N VAL A 391 75.51 58.43 39.59
CA VAL A 391 76.41 59.32 38.82
C VAL A 391 77.00 60.45 39.69
N ALA A 392 77.12 60.24 41.00
CA ALA A 392 77.80 61.16 41.92
C ALA A 392 78.81 60.42 42.81
N ALA A 393 79.72 59.65 42.19
CA ALA A 393 80.91 59.10 42.84
C ALA A 393 82.01 58.87 41.79
N GLN A 394 82.35 59.91 41.04
CA GLN A 394 83.51 59.89 40.14
C GLN A 394 84.10 61.29 39.97
N GLU A 395 84.35 61.99 41.08
CA GLU A 395 85.39 63.02 41.17
C GLU A 395 85.97 62.99 42.60
N ALA A 396 87.09 62.30 42.74
CA ALA A 396 88.10 62.46 43.78
C ALA A 396 89.48 62.25 43.14
#